data_AF-A0A968X3U7-F1
#
_entry.id   AF-A0A968X3U7-F1
#
_cell.length_a   1.000
_cell.length_b   1.000
_cell.length_c   1.000
_cell.angle_alpha   90.00
_cell.angle_beta   90.00
_cell.angle_gamma   90.00
#
_symmetry.space_group_name_H-M   'P 1'
#
loop_
_entity.id
_entity.type
_entity.pdbx_description
1 polymer ?
#
loop_
_entity_poly.entity_id
_entity_poly.type
_entity_poly.pdbx_seq_one_letter_code
_entity_poly.pdbx_strand_id
1 'polypeptide(L)'
;MPPRGISGKVTYKGAPISNIKVQLESCYFSLPCEAVLTTTTDINGLYVFPYARDDYLYSYRVTYRNGAAGGNPDDPRYLLYWQSRNPDFYTYAARVSGGDFDIAEVELVSPSNNATVAVPATFTWKERLDGDKYQWFIDAVGDAFGQCDQQDPGTNTSFTFASLGCGGIFTIETGTPHIWRVEVTREGENGGIGQSHVRVVQFAP
;
A
#
# COMPACT_ATOMS: atom_id res chain seq x y z
N MET A 1 -9.96 -26.92 6.35
CA MET A 1 -9.25 -26.25 7.47
C MET A 1 -8.11 -25.46 6.86
N PRO A 2 -7.86 -24.20 7.24
CA PRO A 2 -6.70 -23.44 6.75
C PRO A 2 -5.42 -24.25 6.96
N PRO A 3 -4.33 -24.05 6.20
CA PRO A 3 -3.04 -24.66 6.50
C PRO A 3 -2.43 -24.07 7.80
N ARG A 4 -1.45 -24.75 8.40
CA ARG A 4 -0.76 -24.22 9.60
C ARG A 4 0.26 -23.17 9.14
N GLY A 5 0.41 -22.10 9.91
CA GLY A 5 1.26 -20.96 9.57
C GLY A 5 0.46 -19.67 9.38
N ILE A 6 1.11 -18.70 8.75
CA ILE A 6 0.53 -17.41 8.38
C ILE A 6 0.00 -17.54 6.95
N SER A 7 -1.30 -17.30 6.75
CA SER A 7 -1.96 -17.52 5.46
C SER A 7 -3.04 -16.50 5.18
N GLY A 8 -3.33 -16.25 3.91
CA GLY A 8 -4.41 -15.37 3.47
C GLY A 8 -4.69 -15.59 1.99
N LYS A 9 -5.41 -14.62 1.41
CA LYS A 9 -5.82 -14.65 0.01
C LYS A 9 -5.49 -13.33 -0.69
N VAL A 10 -4.97 -13.45 -1.90
CA VAL A 10 -4.79 -12.34 -2.82
C VAL A 10 -5.87 -12.38 -3.88
N THR A 11 -6.49 -11.22 -4.12
CA THR A 11 -7.46 -11.01 -5.20
C THR A 11 -7.03 -9.90 -6.15
N TYR A 12 -7.63 -9.88 -7.33
CA TYR A 12 -7.61 -8.77 -8.26
C TYR A 12 -9.05 -8.42 -8.64
N LYS A 13 -9.49 -7.21 -8.29
CA LYS A 13 -10.88 -6.76 -8.48
C LYS A 13 -11.90 -7.74 -7.88
N GLY A 14 -11.60 -8.26 -6.69
CA GLY A 14 -12.43 -9.20 -5.93
C GLY A 14 -12.35 -10.66 -6.39
N ALA A 15 -11.70 -10.95 -7.52
CA ALA A 15 -11.51 -12.31 -8.01
C ALA A 15 -10.16 -12.89 -7.53
N PRO A 16 -10.07 -14.18 -7.17
CA PRO A 16 -8.79 -14.79 -6.82
C PRO A 16 -7.74 -14.65 -7.92
N ILE A 17 -6.48 -14.39 -7.54
CA ILE A 17 -5.37 -14.30 -8.51
C ILE A 17 -4.19 -15.19 -8.14
N SER A 18 -3.78 -16.02 -9.09
CA SER A 18 -2.68 -16.98 -8.94
C SER A 18 -1.34 -16.41 -9.37
N ASN A 19 -0.26 -17.08 -8.96
CA ASN A 19 1.11 -16.75 -9.37
C ASN A 19 1.57 -15.34 -8.94
N ILE A 20 1.01 -14.85 -7.82
CA ILE A 20 1.47 -13.60 -7.18
C ILE A 20 2.44 -13.96 -6.07
N LYS A 21 3.66 -13.41 -6.14
CA LYS A 21 4.65 -13.56 -5.09
C LYS A 21 4.34 -12.62 -3.94
N VAL A 22 4.29 -13.19 -2.75
CA VAL A 22 4.11 -12.47 -1.48
C VAL A 22 5.26 -12.79 -0.54
N GLN A 23 5.61 -11.83 0.31
CA GLN A 23 6.72 -11.91 1.25
C GLN A 23 6.17 -11.90 2.67
N LEU A 24 6.80 -12.67 3.54
CA LEU A 24 6.65 -12.52 4.98
C LEU A 24 7.84 -11.71 5.46
N GLU A 25 7.57 -10.54 6.01
CA GLU A 25 8.59 -9.69 6.61
C GLU A 25 8.59 -9.87 8.13
N SER A 26 9.78 -9.97 8.73
CA SER A 26 9.97 -9.90 10.17
C SER A 26 10.40 -8.49 10.56
N CYS A 27 9.69 -7.88 11.51
CA CYS A 27 9.92 -6.54 12.02
C CYS A 27 10.39 -6.64 13.47
N TYR A 28 11.67 -6.34 13.71
CA TYR A 28 12.24 -6.22 15.04
C TYR A 28 12.03 -4.79 15.57
N PHE A 29 11.80 -4.63 16.87
CA PHE A 29 11.63 -3.31 17.47
C PHE A 29 12.81 -2.40 17.11
N SER A 30 12.54 -1.23 16.54
CA SER A 30 13.52 -0.21 16.11
C SER A 30 14.45 -0.55 14.93
N LEU A 31 14.22 -1.66 14.21
CA LEU A 31 14.92 -1.96 12.95
C LEU A 31 13.97 -2.01 11.76
N PRO A 32 14.47 -1.77 10.53
CA PRO A 32 13.70 -2.04 9.32
C PRO A 32 13.23 -3.49 9.27
N CYS A 33 12.04 -3.72 8.72
CA CYS A 33 11.56 -5.09 8.49
C CYS A 33 12.33 -5.74 7.34
N GLU A 34 12.59 -7.04 7.45
CA GLU A 34 13.30 -7.82 6.45
C GLU A 34 12.43 -8.97 5.93
N ALA A 35 12.47 -9.24 4.62
CA ALA A 35 11.80 -10.38 4.04
C ALA A 35 12.49 -11.68 4.47
N VAL A 36 11.81 -12.52 5.26
CA VAL A 36 12.35 -13.78 5.80
C VAL A 36 11.84 -15.01 5.06
N LEU A 37 10.65 -14.93 4.46
CA LEU A 37 10.07 -15.99 3.63
C LEU A 37 9.37 -15.39 2.42
N THR A 38 9.24 -16.18 1.36
CA THR A 38 8.38 -15.86 0.22
C THR A 38 7.54 -17.06 -0.16
N THR A 39 6.36 -16.81 -0.70
CA THR A 39 5.50 -17.86 -1.27
C THR A 39 4.78 -17.29 -2.49
N THR A 40 4.04 -18.12 -3.20
CA THR A 40 3.29 -17.73 -4.40
C THR A 40 1.86 -18.19 -4.26
N THR A 41 0.91 -17.36 -4.69
CA THR A 41 -0.50 -17.69 -4.61
C THR A 41 -0.87 -18.84 -5.53
N ASP A 42 -1.74 -19.73 -5.04
CA ASP A 42 -2.30 -20.82 -5.83
C ASP A 42 -3.43 -20.35 -6.76
N ILE A 43 -4.10 -21.29 -7.46
CA ILE A 43 -5.22 -20.99 -8.36
C ILE A 43 -6.42 -20.33 -7.67
N ASN A 44 -6.55 -20.49 -6.35
CA ASN A 44 -7.59 -19.88 -5.54
C ASN A 44 -7.12 -18.58 -4.87
N GLY A 45 -5.95 -18.05 -5.28
CA GLY A 45 -5.34 -16.85 -4.71
C GLY A 45 -4.78 -17.05 -3.31
N LEU A 46 -4.73 -18.28 -2.81
CA LEU A 46 -4.30 -18.55 -1.43
C LEU A 46 -2.78 -18.56 -1.34
N TYR A 47 -2.27 -17.94 -0.28
CA TYR A 47 -0.87 -18.04 0.10
C TYR A 47 -0.74 -18.62 1.50
N VAL A 48 0.39 -19.28 1.74
CA VAL A 48 0.73 -19.82 3.06
C VAL A 48 2.24 -19.77 3.30
N PHE A 49 2.60 -19.37 4.51
CA PHE A 49 3.94 -19.50 5.08
C PHE A 49 3.91 -20.58 6.15
N PRO A 50 4.04 -21.87 5.77
CA PRO A 50 4.11 -22.93 6.74
C PRO A 50 5.47 -22.78 7.44
N TYR A 51 5.49 -22.71 8.77
CA TYR A 51 6.72 -22.65 9.57
C TYR A 51 7.45 -21.29 9.62
N ALA A 52 6.72 -20.17 9.66
CA ALA A 52 7.30 -18.94 10.19
C ALA A 52 7.95 -19.22 11.57
N ARG A 53 9.10 -18.62 11.84
CA ARG A 53 9.85 -18.85 13.08
C ARG A 53 9.05 -18.30 14.25
N ASP A 54 9.02 -19.03 15.36
CA ASP A 54 8.48 -18.51 16.61
C ASP A 54 9.55 -17.67 17.28
N ASP A 55 9.32 -16.36 17.29
CA ASP A 55 10.23 -15.41 17.91
C ASP A 55 9.43 -14.25 18.50
N TYR A 56 9.26 -14.27 19.81
CA TYR A 56 8.48 -13.28 20.57
C TYR A 56 9.02 -11.85 20.47
N LEU A 57 10.23 -11.65 19.93
CA LEU A 57 10.82 -10.34 19.72
C LEU A 57 10.46 -9.72 18.36
N TYR A 58 9.83 -10.49 17.48
CA TYR A 58 9.48 -10.04 16.13
C TYR A 58 7.97 -10.00 15.96
N SER A 59 7.53 -8.96 15.26
CA SER A 59 6.22 -8.97 14.62
C SER A 59 6.39 -9.38 13.16
N TYR A 60 5.41 -10.06 12.62
CA TYR A 60 5.39 -10.39 11.19
C TYR A 60 4.47 -9.45 10.44
N ARG A 61 4.68 -9.27 9.13
CA ARG A 61 3.66 -8.75 8.24
C ARG A 61 3.78 -9.39 6.87
N VAL A 62 2.66 -9.52 6.17
CA VAL A 62 2.67 -9.99 4.80
C VAL A 62 2.74 -8.77 3.89
N THR A 63 3.68 -8.79 2.94
CA THR A 63 3.82 -7.74 1.95
C THR A 63 3.72 -8.29 0.53
N TYR A 64 3.20 -7.43 -0.34
CA TYR A 64 3.24 -7.59 -1.78
C TYR A 64 3.92 -6.35 -2.37
N ARG A 65 4.79 -6.56 -3.36
CA ARG A 65 5.49 -5.48 -4.07
C ARG A 65 5.39 -5.75 -5.56
N ASN A 66 4.95 -4.76 -6.32
CA ASN A 66 4.93 -4.81 -7.77
C ASN A 66 6.35 -4.75 -8.32
N GLY A 67 6.59 -5.43 -9.44
CA GLY A 67 7.89 -5.43 -10.10
C GLY A 67 8.99 -6.22 -9.38
N ALA A 68 10.23 -6.00 -9.85
CA ALA A 68 11.38 -6.85 -9.55
C ALA A 68 11.70 -6.96 -8.05
N ALA A 69 11.48 -5.90 -7.27
CA ALA A 69 11.73 -5.88 -5.83
C ALA A 69 10.85 -6.89 -5.06
N GLY A 70 9.64 -7.16 -5.55
CA GLY A 70 8.76 -8.21 -5.02
C GLY A 70 8.93 -9.56 -5.68
N GLY A 71 9.76 -9.66 -6.73
CA GLY A 71 9.82 -10.84 -7.59
C GLY A 71 8.53 -11.06 -8.40
N ASN A 72 7.80 -9.98 -8.68
CA ASN A 72 6.62 -9.98 -9.55
C ASN A 72 6.95 -9.28 -10.89
N PRO A 73 6.23 -9.58 -11.98
CA PRO A 73 6.25 -8.73 -13.17
C PRO A 73 5.76 -7.32 -12.80
N ASP A 74 6.32 -6.30 -13.44
CA ASP A 74 5.80 -4.94 -13.32
C ASP A 74 4.48 -4.83 -14.10
N ASP A 75 3.39 -4.51 -13.41
CA ASP A 75 2.05 -4.42 -14.00
C ASP A 75 1.32 -3.18 -13.49
N PRO A 76 1.06 -2.16 -14.32
CA PRO A 76 0.42 -0.91 -13.90
C PRO A 76 -1.04 -1.09 -13.48
N ARG A 77 -1.61 -2.29 -13.65
CA ARG A 77 -2.96 -2.63 -13.17
C ARG A 77 -2.97 -3.00 -11.70
N TYR A 78 -1.80 -3.22 -11.08
CA TYR A 78 -1.69 -3.59 -9.68
C TYR A 78 -1.16 -2.45 -8.82
N LEU A 79 -1.52 -2.45 -7.54
CA LEU A 79 -0.90 -1.58 -6.54
C LEU A 79 0.61 -1.69 -6.62
N LEU A 80 1.31 -0.57 -6.41
CA LEU A 80 2.76 -0.58 -6.30
C LEU A 80 3.22 -1.43 -5.11
N TYR A 81 2.46 -1.40 -4.02
CA TYR A 81 2.78 -2.09 -2.78
C TYR A 81 1.54 -2.36 -1.93
N TRP A 82 1.59 -3.42 -1.13
CA TRP A 82 0.67 -3.68 -0.03
C TRP A 82 1.43 -4.20 1.20
N GLN A 83 0.99 -3.79 2.39
CA GLN A 83 1.34 -4.42 3.67
C GLN A 83 0.09 -4.73 4.49
N SER A 84 0.06 -5.94 5.06
CA SER A 84 -0.89 -6.27 6.12
C SER A 84 -0.55 -5.52 7.41
N ARG A 85 -1.54 -5.41 8.29
CA ARG A 85 -1.29 -5.17 9.71
C ARG A 85 -0.43 -6.30 10.29
N ASN A 86 0.34 -5.99 11.32
CA ASN A 86 1.05 -7.01 12.08
C ASN A 86 0.03 -7.88 12.81
N PRO A 87 0.12 -9.22 12.76
CA PRO A 87 -0.66 -10.06 13.65
C PRO A 87 -0.13 -9.84 15.07
N ASP A 88 -1.05 -9.76 16.04
CA ASP A 88 -0.69 -9.39 17.41
C ASP A 88 0.35 -10.34 18.02
N PHE A 89 0.23 -11.66 17.77
CA PHE A 89 1.21 -12.68 18.15
C PHE A 89 1.15 -13.91 17.23
N TYR A 90 2.30 -14.49 16.89
CA TYR A 90 2.38 -15.79 16.22
C TYR A 90 3.20 -16.76 17.06
N THR A 91 2.63 -17.93 17.35
CA THR A 91 3.35 -19.08 17.93
C THR A 91 3.58 -20.13 16.86
N TYR A 92 4.66 -20.93 17.01
CA TYR A 92 5.03 -21.90 15.97
C TYR A 92 3.86 -22.79 15.54
N ALA A 93 3.60 -22.86 14.24
CA ALA A 93 2.57 -23.69 13.63
C ALA A 93 1.13 -23.34 14.04
N ALA A 94 0.91 -22.19 14.70
CA ALA A 94 -0.41 -21.61 14.88
C ALA A 94 -1.06 -21.31 13.52
N ARG A 95 -2.39 -21.20 13.51
CA ARG A 95 -3.16 -20.77 12.35
C ARG A 95 -3.44 -19.29 12.52
N VAL A 96 -2.67 -18.47 11.85
CA VAL A 96 -2.79 -17.02 11.95
C VAL A 96 -3.12 -16.48 10.56
N SER A 97 -4.08 -15.58 10.51
CA SER A 97 -4.38 -14.88 9.27
C SER A 97 -3.24 -13.90 8.97
N GLY A 98 -2.74 -13.93 7.75
CA GLY A 98 -1.76 -12.99 7.24
C GLY A 98 -2.37 -11.77 6.55
N GLY A 99 -3.70 -11.71 6.44
CA GLY A 99 -4.41 -10.67 5.71
C GLY A 99 -4.88 -11.09 4.32
N ASP A 100 -6.18 -10.94 4.08
CA ASP A 100 -6.70 -10.99 2.73
C ASP A 100 -6.59 -9.60 2.11
N PHE A 101 -6.14 -9.51 0.87
CA PHE A 101 -5.99 -8.24 0.19
C PHE A 101 -6.21 -8.35 -1.31
N ASP A 102 -6.66 -7.25 -1.89
CA ASP A 102 -6.76 -7.10 -3.34
C ASP A 102 -5.56 -6.29 -3.83
N ILE A 103 -5.00 -6.68 -4.97
CA ILE A 103 -3.87 -5.97 -5.58
C ILE A 103 -4.28 -5.05 -6.71
N ALA A 104 -5.56 -4.88 -7.05
CA ALA A 104 -5.95 -3.94 -8.10
C ALA A 104 -5.49 -2.52 -7.76
N GLU A 105 -5.04 -1.80 -8.78
CA GLU A 105 -4.55 -0.44 -8.65
C GLU A 105 -5.65 0.55 -8.21
N VAL A 106 -5.25 1.60 -7.48
CA VAL A 106 -6.08 2.79 -7.30
C VAL A 106 -5.82 3.74 -8.46
N GLU A 107 -6.70 3.74 -9.46
CA GLU A 107 -6.49 4.53 -10.68
C GLU A 107 -6.56 6.03 -10.39
N LEU A 108 -5.40 6.69 -10.42
CA LEU A 108 -5.29 8.14 -10.35
C LEU A 108 -5.92 8.77 -11.60
N VAL A 109 -6.75 9.80 -11.45
CA VAL A 109 -7.51 10.40 -12.58
C VAL A 109 -6.97 11.78 -12.93
N SER A 110 -6.98 12.71 -11.99
CA SER A 110 -6.50 14.09 -12.18
C SER A 110 -5.74 14.56 -10.94
N PRO A 111 -4.68 15.39 -11.07
CA PRO A 111 -4.06 15.85 -12.31
C PRO A 111 -3.39 14.72 -13.11
N SER A 112 -3.18 14.93 -14.41
CA SER A 112 -2.39 14.00 -15.23
C SER A 112 -0.93 13.96 -14.78
N ASN A 113 -0.23 12.87 -15.11
CA ASN A 113 1.21 12.80 -14.88
C ASN A 113 1.94 13.95 -15.60
N ASN A 114 2.93 14.54 -14.94
CA ASN A 114 3.69 15.72 -15.36
C ASN A 114 2.87 17.01 -15.56
N ALA A 115 1.69 17.13 -14.92
CA ALA A 115 0.89 18.34 -15.01
C ALA A 115 1.50 19.50 -14.20
N THR A 116 1.38 20.72 -14.72
CA THR A 116 1.56 21.95 -13.94
C THR A 116 0.20 22.41 -13.44
N VAL A 117 0.05 22.64 -12.12
CA VAL A 117 -1.23 22.96 -11.48
C VAL A 117 -1.13 24.21 -10.61
N ALA A 118 -2.18 25.04 -10.59
CA ALA A 118 -2.30 26.15 -9.66
C ALA A 118 -3.13 25.73 -8.44
N VAL A 119 -2.87 26.31 -7.26
CA VAL A 119 -3.72 26.12 -6.08
C VAL A 119 -4.89 27.13 -6.08
N PRO A 120 -6.11 26.74 -5.66
CA PRO A 120 -6.48 25.39 -5.21
C PRO A 120 -6.53 24.37 -6.36
N ALA A 121 -6.00 23.17 -6.11
CA ALA A 121 -5.95 22.07 -7.07
C ALA A 121 -6.75 20.86 -6.56
N THR A 122 -7.60 20.27 -7.41
CA THR A 122 -8.37 19.06 -7.04
C THR A 122 -7.71 17.80 -7.62
N PHE A 123 -7.37 16.89 -6.72
CA PHE A 123 -6.87 15.56 -6.99
C PHE A 123 -8.03 14.56 -6.94
N THR A 124 -8.07 13.62 -7.88
CA THR A 124 -9.15 12.64 -8.00
C THR A 124 -8.59 11.28 -8.39
N TRP A 125 -9.25 10.23 -7.90
CA TRP A 125 -8.93 8.84 -8.18
C TRP A 125 -10.22 8.03 -8.30
N LYS A 126 -10.14 6.80 -8.82
CA LYS A 126 -11.29 5.90 -8.85
C LYS A 126 -11.36 5.08 -7.58
N GLU A 127 -12.59 4.87 -7.11
CA GLU A 127 -12.87 3.83 -6.14
C GLU A 127 -12.49 2.46 -6.74
N ARG A 128 -11.91 1.62 -5.90
CA ARG A 128 -11.40 0.31 -6.29
C ARG A 128 -12.35 -0.81 -5.85
N LEU A 129 -12.68 -0.85 -4.56
CA LEU A 129 -13.56 -1.83 -3.95
C LEU A 129 -14.39 -1.16 -2.84
N ASP A 130 -15.60 -1.67 -2.63
CA ASP A 130 -16.43 -1.26 -1.49
C ASP A 130 -15.70 -1.53 -0.16
N GLY A 131 -15.84 -0.58 0.77
CA GLY A 131 -15.20 -0.57 2.07
C GLY A 131 -13.73 -0.12 2.10
N ASP A 132 -13.11 0.17 0.96
CA ASP A 132 -11.79 0.79 0.93
C ASP A 132 -11.86 2.24 1.43
N LYS A 133 -10.86 2.65 2.21
CA LYS A 133 -10.63 4.05 2.60
C LYS A 133 -9.39 4.56 1.91
N TYR A 134 -9.41 5.82 1.51
CA TYR A 134 -8.35 6.47 0.75
C TYR A 134 -7.76 7.63 1.52
N GLN A 135 -6.45 7.80 1.38
CA GLN A 135 -5.72 8.95 1.88
C GLN A 135 -4.81 9.49 0.79
N TRP A 136 -4.88 10.79 0.54
CA TRP A 136 -4.06 11.48 -0.44
C TRP A 136 -2.75 11.96 0.18
N PHE A 137 -1.66 11.82 -0.57
CA PHE A 137 -0.32 12.28 -0.20
C PHE A 137 0.34 13.03 -1.35
N ILE A 138 1.18 13.99 -0.98
CA ILE A 138 2.17 14.59 -1.87
C ILE A 138 3.55 14.61 -1.20
N ASP A 139 4.57 14.36 -2.02
CA ASP A 139 5.94 14.08 -1.63
C ASP A 139 6.92 14.74 -2.62
N ALA A 140 8.14 15.03 -2.18
CA ALA A 140 9.18 15.45 -3.11
C ALA A 140 9.64 14.27 -3.97
N VAL A 141 10.06 14.55 -5.21
CA VAL A 141 10.67 13.51 -6.04
C VAL A 141 11.98 13.03 -5.37
N GLY A 142 12.05 11.73 -5.08
CA GLY A 142 13.21 11.12 -4.43
C GLY A 142 13.15 11.10 -2.90
N ASP A 143 12.12 11.68 -2.29
CA ASP A 143 11.88 11.66 -0.85
C ASP A 143 10.39 11.42 -0.56
N ALA A 144 10.06 10.20 -0.12
CA ALA A 144 8.70 9.71 0.08
C ALA A 144 8.23 9.76 1.55
N PHE A 145 8.75 10.68 2.38
CA PHE A 145 8.39 10.78 3.80
C PHE A 145 6.99 11.33 4.11
N GLY A 146 6.09 11.46 3.13
CA GLY A 146 4.77 12.03 3.34
C GLY A 146 4.86 13.53 3.59
N GLN A 147 5.38 14.32 2.63
CA GLN A 147 5.58 15.76 2.86
C GLN A 147 4.28 16.47 3.24
N CYS A 148 3.16 16.04 2.66
CA CYS A 148 1.85 16.47 3.11
C CYS A 148 0.81 15.36 3.03
N ASP A 149 0.13 15.16 4.16
CA ASP A 149 -1.19 14.56 4.25
C ASP A 149 -2.13 15.56 4.94
N GLN A 150 -3.26 15.87 4.31
CA GLN A 150 -4.21 16.85 4.83
C GLN A 150 -5.62 16.28 4.99
N GLN A 151 -5.73 14.97 4.88
CA GLN A 151 -6.99 14.24 4.90
C GLN A 151 -6.78 12.96 5.70
N ASP A 152 -7.65 12.71 6.67
CA ASP A 152 -7.76 11.40 7.30
C ASP A 152 -8.31 10.37 6.30
N PRO A 153 -7.90 9.08 6.39
CA PRO A 153 -8.45 8.03 5.54
C PRO A 153 -9.98 8.00 5.54
N GLY A 154 -10.60 8.06 4.36
CA GLY A 154 -12.05 8.06 4.20
C GLY A 154 -12.52 7.54 2.86
N THR A 155 -13.82 7.48 2.61
CA THR A 155 -14.38 6.95 1.35
C THR A 155 -14.38 7.96 0.20
N ASN A 156 -13.82 9.15 0.42
CA ASN A 156 -13.73 10.17 -0.62
C ASN A 156 -12.82 9.70 -1.76
N THR A 157 -13.19 10.04 -2.99
CA THR A 157 -12.40 9.79 -4.20
C THR A 157 -11.80 11.06 -4.79
N SER A 158 -11.80 12.13 -3.98
CA SER A 158 -11.26 13.43 -4.34
C SER A 158 -10.73 14.17 -3.12
N PHE A 159 -9.69 14.97 -3.33
CA PHE A 159 -9.15 15.89 -2.35
C PHE A 159 -8.78 17.22 -3.01
N THR A 160 -9.14 18.35 -2.40
CA THR A 160 -8.75 19.68 -2.89
C THR A 160 -7.64 20.23 -2.02
N PHE A 161 -6.45 20.35 -2.61
CA PHE A 161 -5.30 20.97 -1.97
C PHE A 161 -5.43 22.49 -2.09
N ALA A 162 -5.75 23.14 -0.98
CA ALA A 162 -6.21 24.53 -0.95
C ALA A 162 -5.08 25.57 -1.04
N SER A 163 -3.90 25.25 -0.49
CA SER A 163 -2.73 26.13 -0.50
C SER A 163 -1.45 25.31 -0.43
N LEU A 164 -0.31 25.91 -0.75
CA LEU A 164 1.00 25.24 -0.72
C LEU A 164 1.50 24.93 0.70
N GLY A 165 0.80 25.37 1.74
CA GLY A 165 1.14 25.09 3.13
C GLY A 165 0.66 23.71 3.56
N CYS A 166 1.55 22.93 4.18
CA CYS A 166 1.29 21.58 4.65
C CYS A 166 1.35 21.51 6.17
N GLY A 167 0.19 21.71 6.81
CA GLY A 167 0.05 21.62 8.27
C GLY A 167 0.87 22.67 9.04
N GLY A 168 1.40 23.69 8.36
CA GLY A 168 2.29 24.70 8.94
C GLY A 168 3.73 24.22 9.20
N ILE A 169 4.08 22.98 8.83
CA ILE A 169 5.41 22.39 9.03
C ILE A 169 6.23 22.48 7.74
N PHE A 170 5.61 22.14 6.60
CA PHE A 170 6.24 22.15 5.29
C PHE A 170 5.54 23.10 4.34
N THR A 171 6.27 23.59 3.34
CA THR A 171 5.72 24.38 2.23
C THR A 171 6.14 23.72 0.92
N ILE A 172 5.17 23.47 0.06
CA ILE A 172 5.41 22.94 -1.27
C ILE A 172 6.03 24.03 -2.14
N GLU A 173 7.22 23.73 -2.68
CA GLU A 173 7.91 24.63 -3.59
C GLU A 173 7.23 24.65 -4.96
N THR A 174 6.95 25.84 -5.47
CA THR A 174 6.52 26.05 -6.86
C THR A 174 7.72 25.87 -7.79
N GLY A 175 7.49 25.52 -9.05
CA GLY A 175 8.60 25.29 -9.98
C GLY A 175 9.28 23.92 -9.84
N THR A 176 9.10 23.23 -8.71
CA THR A 176 9.74 21.94 -8.42
C THR A 176 8.77 20.78 -8.65
N PRO A 177 9.20 19.68 -9.29
CA PRO A 177 8.40 18.45 -9.39
C PRO A 177 8.19 17.76 -8.05
N HIS A 178 6.95 17.34 -7.81
CA HIS A 178 6.50 16.56 -6.65
C HIS A 178 5.78 15.31 -7.15
N ILE A 179 5.78 14.23 -6.37
CA ILE A 179 4.95 13.06 -6.63
C ILE A 179 3.70 13.13 -5.77
N TRP A 180 2.56 12.77 -6.32
CA TRP A 180 1.35 12.54 -5.55
C TRP A 180 0.88 11.11 -5.75
N ARG A 181 0.22 10.61 -4.71
CA ARG A 181 -0.23 9.23 -4.60
C ARG A 181 -1.44 9.15 -3.69
N VAL A 182 -2.10 8.01 -3.77
CA VAL A 182 -3.17 7.62 -2.87
C VAL A 182 -2.78 6.32 -2.18
N GLU A 183 -2.90 6.30 -0.86
CA GLU A 183 -2.92 5.07 -0.10
C GLU A 183 -4.36 4.58 0.06
N VAL A 184 -4.50 3.26 0.07
CA VAL A 184 -5.76 2.58 0.34
C VAL A 184 -5.63 1.74 1.60
N THR A 185 -6.50 2.01 2.57
CA THR A 185 -6.60 1.24 3.80
C THR A 185 -7.85 0.40 3.75
N ARG A 186 -7.72 -0.88 4.09
CA ARG A 186 -8.86 -1.77 4.31
C ARG A 186 -8.93 -2.13 5.79
N GLU A 187 -10.08 -1.88 6.40
CA GLU A 187 -10.34 -2.20 7.80
C GLU A 187 -10.80 -3.67 7.96
N GLY A 188 -10.57 -4.24 9.14
CA GLY A 188 -10.98 -5.60 9.50
C GLY A 188 -9.87 -6.40 10.19
N GLU A 189 -10.21 -7.60 10.65
CA GLU A 189 -9.19 -8.57 11.11
C GLU A 189 -8.23 -8.80 9.94
N ASN A 190 -7.01 -8.26 10.07
CA ASN A 190 -5.93 -8.37 9.09
C ASN A 190 -6.09 -7.50 7.84
N GLY A 191 -6.72 -6.33 8.02
CA GLY A 191 -6.61 -5.20 7.09
C GLY A 191 -5.17 -4.78 6.81
N GLY A 192 -4.99 -3.78 5.97
CA GLY A 192 -3.66 -3.35 5.54
C GLY A 192 -3.70 -2.03 4.79
N ILE A 193 -2.51 -1.60 4.37
CA ILE A 193 -2.29 -0.37 3.62
C ILE A 193 -1.66 -0.75 2.29
N GLY A 194 -2.30 -0.31 1.21
CA GLY A 194 -1.81 -0.39 -0.16
C GLY A 194 -1.45 0.99 -0.68
N GLN A 195 -0.54 1.03 -1.65
CA GLN A 195 -0.16 2.27 -2.32
C GLN A 195 -0.40 2.15 -3.83
N SER A 196 -1.02 3.19 -4.40
CA SER A 196 -1.05 3.39 -5.85
C SER A 196 0.35 3.57 -6.44
N HIS A 197 0.41 3.46 -7.76
CA HIS A 197 1.45 4.12 -8.54
C HIS A 197 1.37 5.63 -8.36
N VAL A 198 2.51 6.30 -8.56
CA VAL A 198 2.63 7.74 -8.34
C VAL A 198 2.46 8.52 -9.64
N ARG A 199 2.09 9.79 -9.52
CA ARG A 199 2.13 10.77 -10.61
C ARG A 199 2.96 11.97 -10.21
N VAL A 200 3.75 12.48 -11.14
CA VAL A 200 4.50 13.72 -10.97
C VAL A 200 3.60 14.90 -11.28
N VAL A 201 3.66 15.95 -10.47
CA VAL A 201 3.04 17.26 -10.71
C VAL A 201 4.00 18.36 -10.31
N GLN A 202 3.76 19.58 -10.80
CA GLN A 202 4.50 20.76 -10.42
C GLN A 202 3.51 21.89 -10.12
N PHE A 203 3.73 22.64 -9.05
CA PHE A 203 2.86 23.79 -8.75
C PHE A 203 3.33 25.04 -9.47
N ALA A 204 2.36 25.75 -10.07
CA ALA A 204 2.58 27.06 -10.66
C ALA A 204 2.91 28.10 -9.57
N PRO A 205 3.65 29.17 -9.91
CA PRO A 205 3.93 30.29 -9.02
C PRO A 205 2.68 30.97 -8.47
#